data_AF-A0A7S1B6S4-F1
#
_entry.id   AF-A0A7S1B6S4-F1
#
_cell.length_a   1.000
_cell.length_b   1.000
_cell.length_c   1.000
_cell.angle_alpha   90.00
_cell.angle_beta   90.00
_cell.angle_gamma   90.00
#
_symmetry.space_group_name_H-M   'P 1'
#
loop_
_entity.id
_entity.type
_entity.pdbx_description
1 polymer ?
#
loop_
_entity_poly.entity_id
_entity_poly.type
_entity_poly.pdbx_seq_one_letter_code
_entity_poly.pdbx_strand_id
1 'polypeptide(L)'
;MLETCDERCGWIAVAIACLSFGSFGVPIKCQASEKVDVDPLVFQSYKSFMCFATSWFVLFLGEELTFTPWGIVSGFFWVPGGAAAIYGIRKSGLAVSQGVWSSVIVMVSFSWGIFVFHEQVRSIFGACLGAFLLICGLVGMSVYASQDSLGKDECLGEDFSFSENSTLSSSIESGNARDNLEEPSVTKESSTKCSTHRNKNGFDSLRRNLPFLQNPVDPRRYNSIPCSETDIVLNNTISVFSIQLTEFQLGILCAAFDGIWAGTMMVPLKFSGPETKGLQYVISFGIGAMIITIFLWFLRF
;
A
#
# COMPACT_ATOMS: atom_id res chain seq x y z
N MET A 1 11.58 -27.70 4.20
CA MET A 1 10.12 -27.69 4.55
C MET A 1 9.25 -27.14 3.41
N LEU A 2 9.75 -26.26 2.54
CA LEU A 2 8.99 -25.71 1.39
C LEU A 2 8.89 -26.65 0.18
N GLU A 3 9.78 -27.64 0.04
CA GLU A 3 9.80 -28.56 -1.12
C GLU A 3 8.59 -29.50 -1.17
N THR A 4 7.86 -29.66 -0.06
CA THR A 4 6.66 -30.51 0.00
C THR A 4 5.35 -29.74 -0.22
N CYS A 5 5.40 -28.46 -0.60
CA CYS A 5 4.19 -27.67 -0.80
C CYS A 5 3.53 -28.03 -2.14
N ASP A 6 2.35 -28.62 -2.05
CA ASP A 6 1.48 -28.94 -3.17
C ASP A 6 1.03 -27.66 -3.93
N GLU A 7 0.44 -27.82 -5.12
CA GLU A 7 -0.06 -26.71 -5.97
C GLU A 7 -0.98 -25.74 -5.18
N ARG A 8 -1.69 -26.27 -4.18
CA ARG A 8 -2.55 -25.50 -3.25
C ARG A 8 -1.80 -24.40 -2.51
N CYS A 9 -0.57 -24.65 -2.08
CA CYS A 9 0.24 -23.65 -1.39
C CYS A 9 0.52 -22.44 -2.29
N GLY A 10 0.81 -22.69 -3.58
CA GLY A 10 1.04 -21.64 -4.56
C GLY A 10 -0.18 -20.73 -4.71
N TRP A 11 -1.37 -21.31 -4.85
CA TRP A 11 -2.62 -20.54 -4.93
C TRP A 11 -2.93 -19.73 -3.67
N ILE A 12 -2.67 -20.30 -2.47
CA ILE A 12 -2.83 -19.58 -1.21
C ILE A 12 -1.83 -18.41 -1.13
N ALA A 13 -0.57 -18.63 -1.50
CA ALA A 13 0.44 -17.58 -1.51
C ALA A 13 0.07 -16.44 -2.48
N VAL A 14 -0.45 -16.76 -3.66
CA VAL A 14 -0.98 -15.78 -4.61
C VAL A 14 -2.15 -15.00 -4.01
N ALA A 15 -3.11 -15.66 -3.36
CA ALA A 15 -4.23 -14.97 -2.73
C ALA A 15 -3.78 -14.01 -1.61
N ILE A 16 -2.85 -14.46 -0.75
CA ILE A 16 -2.26 -13.62 0.30
C ILE A 16 -1.50 -12.44 -0.32
N ALA A 17 -0.74 -12.68 -1.38
CA ALA A 17 -0.02 -11.63 -2.10
C ALA A 17 -1.01 -10.61 -2.69
N CYS A 18 -2.08 -11.04 -3.36
CA CYS A 18 -3.11 -10.16 -3.90
C CYS A 18 -3.76 -9.29 -2.82
N LEU A 19 -4.08 -9.85 -1.64
CA LEU A 19 -4.64 -9.09 -0.53
C LEU A 19 -3.64 -8.10 0.06
N SER A 20 -2.39 -8.53 0.26
CA SER A 20 -1.34 -7.70 0.86
C SER A 20 -0.91 -6.56 -0.08
N PHE A 21 -0.67 -6.86 -1.35
CA PHE A 21 -0.35 -5.87 -2.38
C PHE A 21 -1.58 -5.04 -2.81
N GLY A 22 -2.80 -5.54 -2.64
CA GLY A 22 -4.00 -4.75 -2.90
C GLY A 22 -4.27 -3.70 -1.82
N SER A 23 -3.88 -3.99 -0.57
CA SER A 23 -4.17 -3.14 0.58
C SER A 23 -3.07 -2.13 0.95
N PHE A 24 -1.82 -2.34 0.49
CA PHE A 24 -0.69 -1.48 0.90
C PHE A 24 -0.88 0.00 0.54
N GLY A 25 -1.63 0.31 -0.52
CA GLY A 25 -1.84 1.68 -0.97
C GLY A 25 -2.90 2.45 -0.17
N VAL A 26 -3.73 1.75 0.61
CA VAL A 26 -4.84 2.36 1.38
C VAL A 26 -4.32 3.31 2.47
N PRO A 27 -3.33 2.94 3.31
CA PRO A 27 -2.79 3.84 4.32
C PRO A 27 -2.17 5.12 3.76
N ILE A 28 -1.59 5.06 2.55
CA ILE A 28 -0.97 6.22 1.88
C ILE A 28 -2.01 7.29 1.55
N LYS A 29 -3.26 6.87 1.27
CA LYS A 29 -4.40 7.76 0.99
C LYS A 29 -5.20 8.17 2.22
N CYS A 30 -4.79 7.77 3.42
CA CYS A 30 -5.51 8.17 4.63
C CYS A 30 -5.39 9.69 4.83
N GLN A 31 -6.50 10.37 5.15
CA GLN A 31 -6.54 11.81 5.42
C GLN A 31 -5.51 12.25 6.47
N ALA A 32 -5.21 11.39 7.44
CA ALA A 32 -4.17 11.65 8.43
C ALA A 32 -2.76 11.79 7.80
N SER A 33 -2.44 10.96 6.80
CA SER A 33 -1.18 11.05 6.07
C SER A 33 -1.13 12.26 5.14
N GLU A 34 -2.25 12.61 4.53
CA GLU A 34 -2.36 13.75 3.61
C GLU A 34 -2.20 15.09 4.36
N LYS A 35 -2.77 15.21 5.56
CA LYS A 35 -2.65 16.41 6.41
C LYS A 35 -1.21 16.74 6.83
N VAL A 36 -0.37 15.72 6.97
CA VAL A 36 1.01 15.88 7.46
C VAL A 36 2.00 16.09 6.30
N ASP A 37 1.55 15.90 5.04
CA ASP A 37 2.40 15.89 3.84
C ASP A 37 3.73 15.13 4.07
N VAL A 38 3.61 13.92 4.61
CA VAL A 38 4.76 13.07 4.95
C VAL A 38 5.60 12.84 3.70
N ASP A 39 6.92 12.93 3.74
CA ASP A 39 7.70 12.71 2.52
C ASP A 39 7.57 11.27 1.96
N PRO A 40 7.50 11.06 0.62
CA PRO A 40 7.49 9.72 0.02
C PRO A 40 8.65 8.81 0.47
N LEU A 41 9.84 9.35 0.73
CA LEU A 41 10.99 8.58 1.22
C LEU A 41 10.75 8.00 2.62
N VAL A 42 9.92 8.61 3.45
CA VAL A 42 9.56 8.06 4.78
C VAL A 42 8.76 6.77 4.60
N PHE A 43 7.77 6.76 3.70
CA PHE A 43 7.03 5.55 3.35
C PHE A 43 7.92 4.47 2.74
N GLN A 44 8.84 4.86 1.85
CA GLN A 44 9.82 3.93 1.28
C GLN A 44 10.78 3.37 2.35
N SER A 45 11.09 4.14 3.39
CA SER A 45 11.91 3.70 4.53
C SER A 45 11.21 2.63 5.34
N TYR A 46 9.92 2.81 5.64
CA TYR A 46 9.13 1.77 6.30
C TYR A 46 9.08 0.49 5.46
N LYS A 47 8.85 0.60 4.15
CA LYS A 47 8.82 -0.54 3.22
C LYS A 47 10.15 -1.30 3.20
N SER A 48 11.27 -0.57 3.10
CA SER A 48 12.61 -1.14 3.03
C SER A 48 13.06 -1.72 4.36
N PHE A 49 12.75 -1.06 5.48
CA PHE A 49 13.01 -1.57 6.82
C PHE A 49 12.22 -2.86 7.08
N MET A 50 10.93 -2.91 6.73
CA MET A 50 10.12 -4.12 6.89
C MET A 50 10.63 -5.25 6.00
N CYS A 51 11.03 -4.96 4.76
CA CYS A 51 11.67 -5.95 3.87
C CYS A 51 12.99 -6.47 4.47
N PHE A 52 13.84 -5.59 4.97
CA PHE A 52 15.07 -5.95 5.66
C PHE A 52 14.77 -6.83 6.88
N ALA A 53 13.94 -6.37 7.81
CA ALA A 53 13.61 -7.08 9.05
C ALA A 53 12.99 -8.47 8.77
N THR A 54 12.02 -8.55 7.86
CA THR A 54 11.36 -9.81 7.52
C THR A 54 12.26 -10.77 6.75
N SER A 55 13.25 -10.27 5.99
CA SER A 55 14.22 -11.14 5.31
C SER A 55 15.07 -11.98 6.28
N TRP A 56 15.37 -11.46 7.48
CA TRP A 56 16.07 -12.21 8.52
C TRP A 56 15.24 -13.36 9.10
N PHE A 57 13.92 -13.32 8.96
CA PHE A 57 13.06 -14.40 9.43
C PHE A 57 13.34 -15.72 8.71
N VAL A 58 13.90 -15.65 7.50
CA VAL A 58 14.36 -16.80 6.72
C VAL A 58 15.40 -17.64 7.48
N LEU A 59 16.25 -17.02 8.31
CA LEU A 59 17.23 -17.75 9.11
C LEU A 59 16.57 -18.62 10.19
N PHE A 60 15.43 -18.19 10.75
CA PHE A 60 14.67 -19.01 11.70
C PHE A 60 14.06 -20.27 11.05
N LEU A 61 13.94 -20.29 9.72
CA LEU A 61 13.51 -21.46 8.97
C LEU A 61 14.64 -22.46 8.69
N GLY A 62 15.86 -22.19 9.17
CA GLY A 62 17.03 -23.07 9.05
C GLY A 62 17.80 -22.91 7.74
N GLU A 63 17.55 -21.84 6.98
CA GLU A 63 18.30 -21.53 5.77
C GLU A 63 19.66 -20.93 6.11
N GLU A 64 20.70 -21.32 5.36
CA GLU A 64 22.06 -20.78 5.53
C GLU A 64 22.15 -19.34 5.02
N LEU A 65 22.96 -18.52 5.70
CA LEU A 65 23.19 -17.13 5.32
C LEU A 65 24.13 -17.09 4.10
N THR A 66 23.54 -17.00 2.91
CA THR A 66 24.30 -16.81 1.67
C THR A 66 24.14 -15.39 1.14
N PHE A 67 25.24 -14.65 1.10
CA PHE A 67 25.24 -13.29 0.59
C PHE A 67 25.55 -13.25 -0.91
N THR A 68 24.78 -12.47 -1.67
CA THR A 68 24.99 -12.26 -3.10
C THR A 68 24.89 -10.77 -3.47
N PRO A 69 25.90 -10.21 -4.18
CA PRO A 69 25.87 -8.80 -4.57
C PRO A 69 24.70 -8.48 -5.52
N TRP A 70 24.16 -9.48 -6.22
CA TRP A 70 22.99 -9.30 -7.08
C TRP A 70 21.73 -8.85 -6.31
N GLY A 71 21.61 -9.24 -5.04
CA GLY A 71 20.53 -8.75 -4.17
C GLY A 71 20.59 -7.24 -3.98
N ILE A 72 21.79 -6.66 -3.88
CA ILE A 72 21.98 -5.21 -3.81
C ILE A 72 21.53 -4.54 -5.11
N VAL A 73 21.88 -5.12 -6.25
CA VAL A 73 21.45 -4.62 -7.56
C VAL A 73 19.92 -4.63 -7.65
N SER A 74 19.24 -5.71 -7.24
CA SER A 74 17.78 -5.71 -7.17
C SER A 74 17.21 -4.66 -6.22
N GLY A 75 17.83 -4.45 -5.06
CA GLY A 75 17.45 -3.38 -4.13
C GLY A 75 17.56 -2.00 -4.78
N PHE A 76 18.63 -1.78 -5.56
CA PHE A 76 18.80 -0.57 -6.37
C PHE A 76 17.69 -0.41 -7.40
N PHE A 77 17.22 -1.51 -8.01
CA PHE A 77 16.09 -1.41 -8.91
C PHE A 77 14.75 -1.14 -8.21
N TRP A 78 14.56 -1.69 -7.02
CA TRP A 78 13.28 -1.64 -6.33
C TRP A 78 13.03 -0.35 -5.55
N VAL A 79 14.05 0.22 -4.90
CA VAL A 79 13.87 1.37 -3.98
C VAL A 79 13.44 2.66 -4.71
N PRO A 80 14.13 3.11 -5.79
CA PRO A 80 13.72 4.31 -6.52
C PRO A 80 12.35 4.13 -7.19
N GLY A 81 12.07 2.93 -7.72
CA GLY A 81 10.75 2.59 -8.25
C GLY A 81 9.68 2.75 -7.17
N GLY A 82 9.89 2.15 -5.99
CA GLY A 82 8.94 2.26 -4.87
C GLY A 82 8.68 3.70 -4.41
N ALA A 83 9.70 4.54 -4.37
CA ALA A 83 9.53 5.96 -4.06
C ALA A 83 8.71 6.69 -5.15
N ALA A 84 8.98 6.41 -6.42
CA ALA A 84 8.20 6.95 -7.54
C ALA A 84 6.75 6.46 -7.52
N ALA A 85 6.49 5.20 -7.13
CA ALA A 85 5.12 4.68 -6.98
C ALA A 85 4.32 5.48 -5.94
N ILE A 86 4.92 5.75 -4.78
CA ILE A 86 4.28 6.53 -3.71
C ILE A 86 3.96 7.95 -4.21
N TYR A 87 4.89 8.57 -4.93
CA TYR A 87 4.66 9.87 -5.56
C TYR A 87 3.54 9.82 -6.61
N GLY A 88 3.52 8.77 -7.44
CA GLY A 88 2.45 8.50 -8.39
C GLY A 88 1.07 8.42 -7.74
N ILE A 89 0.93 7.63 -6.67
CA ILE A 89 -0.33 7.45 -5.94
C ILE A 89 -0.89 8.78 -5.43
N ARG A 90 -0.02 9.67 -4.97
CA ARG A 90 -0.42 10.99 -4.48
C ARG A 90 -0.92 11.91 -5.59
N LYS A 91 -0.28 11.86 -6.75
CA LYS A 91 -0.57 12.80 -7.85
C LYS A 91 -1.66 12.33 -8.82
N SER A 92 -1.74 11.03 -9.14
CA SER A 92 -2.76 10.49 -10.06
C SER A 92 -3.80 9.60 -9.38
N GLY A 93 -3.65 9.34 -8.08
CA GLY A 93 -4.57 8.52 -7.30
C GLY A 93 -4.21 7.03 -7.34
N LEU A 94 -4.70 6.31 -6.33
CA LEU A 94 -4.36 4.91 -6.09
C LEU A 94 -4.81 3.99 -7.23
N ALA A 95 -6.06 4.11 -7.68
CA ALA A 95 -6.62 3.23 -8.71
C ALA A 95 -5.86 3.35 -10.05
N VAL A 96 -5.60 4.59 -10.49
CA VAL A 96 -4.90 4.86 -11.76
C VAL A 96 -3.45 4.44 -11.66
N SER A 97 -2.71 4.93 -10.64
CA SER A 97 -1.30 4.57 -10.49
C SER A 97 -1.11 3.06 -10.39
N GLN A 98 -1.93 2.37 -9.57
CA GLN A 98 -1.80 0.93 -9.35
C GLN A 98 -1.99 0.11 -10.61
N GLY A 99 -3.00 0.46 -11.42
CA GLY A 99 -3.20 -0.17 -12.72
C GLY A 99 -2.01 0.08 -13.66
N VAL A 100 -1.50 1.32 -13.70
CA VAL A 100 -0.38 1.66 -14.60
C VAL A 100 0.88 0.89 -14.24
N TRP A 101 1.37 0.98 -12.99
CA TRP A 101 2.65 0.34 -12.65
C TRP A 101 2.55 -1.18 -12.74
N SER A 102 1.46 -1.82 -12.28
CA SER A 102 1.34 -3.29 -12.27
C SER A 102 1.50 -3.89 -13.66
N SER A 103 1.11 -3.13 -14.66
CA SER A 103 1.00 -3.60 -16.02
C SER A 103 2.27 -3.37 -16.81
N VAL A 104 2.91 -2.24 -16.54
CA VAL A 104 4.27 -2.00 -17.00
C VAL A 104 5.21 -3.05 -16.39
N ILE A 105 5.04 -3.43 -15.11
CA ILE A 105 5.77 -4.55 -14.49
C ILE A 105 5.58 -5.84 -15.30
N VAL A 106 4.33 -6.20 -15.64
CA VAL A 106 4.06 -7.43 -16.40
C VAL A 106 4.71 -7.37 -17.79
N MET A 107 4.57 -6.26 -18.51
CA MET A 107 5.18 -6.08 -19.83
C MET A 107 6.70 -6.20 -19.79
N VAL A 108 7.34 -5.54 -18.82
CA VAL A 108 8.80 -5.52 -18.68
C VAL A 108 9.31 -6.89 -18.24
N SER A 109 8.66 -7.52 -17.26
CA SER A 109 9.01 -8.87 -16.80
C SER A 109 8.92 -9.89 -17.95
N PHE A 110 7.85 -9.83 -18.73
CA PHE A 110 7.65 -10.69 -19.89
C PHE A 110 8.70 -10.45 -20.98
N SER A 111 9.06 -9.18 -21.22
CA SER A 111 10.11 -8.81 -22.17
C SER A 111 11.47 -9.40 -21.77
N TRP A 112 11.84 -9.32 -20.49
CA TRP A 112 13.04 -9.98 -19.97
C TRP A 112 12.99 -11.50 -20.12
N GLY A 113 11.85 -12.12 -19.81
CA GLY A 113 11.63 -13.57 -19.95
C GLY A 113 11.86 -14.08 -21.37
N ILE A 114 11.25 -13.43 -22.37
CA ILE A 114 11.35 -13.87 -23.77
C ILE A 114 12.70 -13.48 -24.40
N PHE A 115 13.08 -12.21 -24.30
CA PHE A 115 14.21 -11.69 -25.10
C PHE A 115 15.56 -12.00 -24.49
N VAL A 116 15.67 -12.06 -23.16
CA VAL A 116 16.97 -12.18 -22.48
C VAL A 116 17.16 -13.58 -21.90
N PHE A 117 16.13 -14.13 -21.24
CA PHE A 117 16.21 -15.48 -20.67
C PHE A 117 15.83 -16.59 -21.66
N HIS A 118 15.31 -16.22 -22.83
CA HIS A 118 14.86 -17.15 -23.87
C HIS A 118 13.95 -18.26 -23.30
N GLU A 119 13.07 -17.90 -22.36
CA GLU A 119 12.13 -18.84 -21.77
C GLU A 119 11.16 -19.37 -22.85
N GLN A 120 10.99 -20.69 -22.90
CA GLN A 120 10.20 -21.33 -23.94
C GLN A 120 8.71 -21.03 -23.74
N VAL A 121 8.16 -20.16 -24.58
CA VAL A 121 6.72 -19.92 -24.64
C VAL A 121 6.08 -20.80 -25.72
N ARG A 122 4.94 -21.42 -25.41
CA ARG A 122 4.22 -22.32 -26.34
C ARG A 122 3.81 -21.59 -27.64
N SER A 123 3.51 -20.30 -27.55
CA SER A 123 3.25 -19.43 -28.68
C SER A 123 3.58 -17.98 -28.32
N ILE A 124 4.56 -17.39 -29.01
CA ILE A 124 4.92 -15.98 -28.86
C ILE A 124 3.71 -15.09 -29.19
N PHE A 125 2.95 -15.44 -30.25
CA PHE A 125 1.78 -14.67 -30.67
C PHE A 125 0.69 -14.64 -29.60
N GLY A 126 0.37 -15.78 -28.99
CA GLY A 126 -0.65 -15.85 -27.93
C GLY A 126 -0.26 -15.02 -26.70
N ALA A 127 1.03 -15.03 -26.36
CA ALA A 127 1.54 -14.27 -25.24
C ALA A 127 1.60 -12.75 -25.52
N CYS A 128 1.99 -12.34 -26.73
CA CYS A 128 1.89 -10.95 -27.18
C CYS A 128 0.44 -10.44 -27.18
N LEU A 129 -0.52 -11.26 -27.64
CA LEU A 129 -1.93 -10.92 -27.61
C LEU A 129 -2.45 -10.76 -26.18
N GLY A 130 -2.04 -11.65 -25.26
CA GLY A 130 -2.37 -11.53 -23.84
C GLY A 130 -1.83 -10.24 -23.22
N ALA A 131 -0.57 -9.89 -23.50
CA ALA A 131 0.02 -8.63 -23.06
C ALA A 131 -0.72 -7.41 -23.64
N PHE A 132 -1.08 -7.44 -24.92
CA PHE A 132 -1.86 -6.38 -25.55
C PHE A 132 -3.24 -6.19 -24.91
N LEU A 133 -3.98 -7.28 -24.67
CA LEU A 133 -5.28 -7.23 -24.00
C LEU A 133 -5.16 -6.68 -22.58
N LEU A 134 -4.09 -7.02 -21.85
CA LEU A 134 -3.80 -6.49 -20.54
C LEU A 134 -3.61 -4.96 -20.63
N ILE A 135 -2.81 -4.47 -21.59
CA ILE A 135 -2.62 -3.02 -21.83
C ILE A 135 -3.95 -2.32 -22.10
N CYS A 136 -4.75 -2.86 -23.02
CA CYS A 136 -6.05 -2.29 -23.36
C CYS A 136 -7.00 -2.23 -22.16
N GLY A 137 -7.04 -3.28 -21.33
CA GLY A 137 -7.87 -3.33 -20.13
C GLY A 137 -7.56 -2.19 -19.15
N LEU A 138 -6.30 -1.81 -19.03
CA LEU A 138 -5.89 -0.75 -18.10
C LEU A 138 -6.11 0.63 -18.65
N VAL A 139 -5.94 0.82 -19.95
CA VAL A 139 -6.32 2.08 -20.61
C VAL A 139 -7.81 2.30 -20.35
N GLY A 140 -8.62 1.25 -20.49
CA GLY A 140 -10.02 1.25 -20.09
C GLY A 140 -10.21 1.68 -18.63
N MET A 141 -9.60 0.96 -17.67
CA MET A 141 -9.72 1.30 -16.25
C MET A 141 -9.25 2.72 -15.91
N SER A 142 -8.16 3.20 -16.52
CA SER A 142 -7.60 4.53 -16.27
C SER A 142 -8.52 5.64 -16.77
N VAL A 143 -9.15 5.44 -17.93
CA VAL A 143 -10.12 6.39 -18.49
C VAL A 143 -11.34 6.51 -17.58
N TYR A 144 -11.92 5.38 -17.17
CA TYR A 144 -13.13 5.40 -16.34
C TYR A 144 -12.89 5.79 -14.87
N ALA A 145 -11.72 5.49 -14.30
CA ALA A 145 -11.39 5.86 -12.92
C ALA A 145 -11.10 7.37 -12.74
N SER A 146 -10.83 8.11 -13.82
CA SER A 146 -10.44 9.52 -13.75
C SER A 146 -11.60 10.51 -13.53
N GLN A 147 -12.86 10.07 -13.67
CA GLN A 147 -14.00 10.98 -13.80
C GLN A 147 -14.58 11.53 -12.49
N ASP A 148 -14.19 11.00 -11.32
CA ASP A 148 -14.85 11.37 -10.04
C ASP A 148 -14.25 12.58 -9.31
N SER A 149 -13.19 13.20 -9.84
CA SER A 149 -12.48 14.29 -9.14
C SER A 149 -13.06 15.69 -9.42
N LEU A 150 -13.86 15.83 -10.48
CA LEU A 150 -14.37 17.14 -10.94
C LEU A 150 -15.70 17.57 -10.31
N GLY A 151 -16.28 16.77 -9.41
CA GLY A 151 -17.63 17.01 -8.88
C GLY A 151 -17.78 17.05 -7.36
N LYS A 152 -16.69 17.08 -6.59
CA LYS A 152 -16.74 16.87 -5.12
C LYS A 152 -16.40 18.04 -4.22
N ASP A 153 -16.07 19.21 -4.76
CA ASP A 153 -15.82 20.41 -3.95
C ASP A 153 -17.09 21.12 -3.46
N GLU A 154 -18.31 20.66 -3.82
CA GLU A 154 -19.54 21.37 -3.41
C GLU A 154 -20.22 20.88 -2.11
N CYS A 155 -19.88 19.75 -1.48
CA CYS A 155 -20.82 19.15 -0.49
C CYS A 155 -20.26 18.46 0.78
N LEU A 156 -19.03 18.69 1.24
CA LEU A 156 -18.58 18.12 2.54
C LEU A 156 -18.16 19.17 3.56
N GLY A 157 -19.11 20.04 3.89
CA GLY A 157 -19.22 20.72 5.17
C GLY A 157 -20.17 19.99 6.13
N GLU A 158 -19.98 18.69 6.35
CA GLU A 158 -20.59 18.00 7.50
C GLU A 158 -19.52 17.30 8.33
N ASP A 159 -19.38 17.81 9.56
CA ASP A 159 -18.47 17.40 10.60
C ASP A 159 -18.58 15.90 10.92
N PHE A 160 -17.63 15.10 10.42
CA PHE A 160 -17.42 13.75 10.94
C PHE A 160 -16.59 13.84 12.21
N SER A 161 -17.25 14.14 13.33
CA SER A 161 -16.69 14.05 14.67
C SER A 161 -16.39 12.58 15.00
N PHE A 162 -15.15 12.15 14.79
CA PHE A 162 -14.65 10.88 15.31
C PHE A 162 -14.43 11.06 16.82
N SER A 163 -15.38 10.55 17.62
CA SER A 163 -15.27 10.50 19.08
C SER A 163 -14.30 9.37 19.44
N GLU A 164 -13.04 9.72 19.62
CA GLU A 164 -11.98 8.85 20.10
C GLU A 164 -12.11 8.68 21.61
N ASN A 165 -12.92 7.71 22.03
CA ASN A 165 -12.92 7.18 23.40
C ASN A 165 -12.37 5.76 23.38
N SER A 166 -11.05 5.64 23.41
CA SER A 166 -10.37 4.44 23.90
C SER A 166 -9.40 4.85 25.01
N THR A 167 -9.95 4.80 26.21
CA THR A 167 -9.29 4.84 27.51
C THR A 167 -8.08 3.90 27.55
N LEU A 168 -6.92 4.52 27.67
CA LEU A 168 -5.66 3.97 28.14
C LEU A 168 -5.76 3.73 29.66
N SER A 169 -5.88 2.47 30.08
CA SER A 169 -5.68 2.04 31.47
C SER A 169 -5.12 0.63 31.51
N SER A 170 -3.80 0.49 31.63
CA SER A 170 -3.19 -0.69 32.23
C SER A 170 -2.02 -0.25 33.09
N SER A 171 -2.34 0.01 34.36
CA SER A 171 -1.38 0.17 35.44
C SER A 171 -0.59 -1.12 35.62
N ILE A 172 0.71 -0.95 35.77
CA ILE A 172 1.65 -1.94 36.30
C ILE A 172 1.32 -2.12 37.78
N GLU A 173 0.96 -3.33 38.19
CA GLU A 173 1.05 -3.76 39.58
C GLU A 173 1.76 -5.11 39.65
N SER A 174 2.86 -5.12 40.41
CA SER A 174 3.66 -6.29 40.74
C SER A 174 3.17 -6.91 42.04
N GLY A 175 3.07 -8.23 42.08
CA GLY A 175 3.45 -9.00 43.27
C GLY A 175 2.34 -9.76 44.02
N ASN A 176 2.73 -10.98 44.40
CA ASN A 176 2.23 -11.86 45.48
C ASN A 176 1.13 -12.89 45.22
N ALA A 177 1.61 -14.12 44.94
CA ALA A 177 1.50 -15.32 45.78
C ALA A 177 0.16 -15.70 46.48
N ARG A 178 -0.26 -16.95 46.17
CA ARG A 178 -0.81 -18.02 47.03
C ARG A 178 -2.16 -18.62 46.61
N ASP A 179 -2.07 -19.93 46.36
CA ASP A 179 -2.86 -21.04 46.93
C ASP A 179 -4.35 -21.24 46.62
N ASN A 180 -4.59 -22.49 46.17
CA ASN A 180 -5.67 -23.42 46.47
C ASN A 180 -6.92 -23.52 45.55
N LEU A 181 -7.01 -24.73 44.98
CA LEU A 181 -8.16 -25.67 44.93
C LEU A 181 -9.58 -25.09 44.85
N GLU A 182 -10.30 -25.46 43.79
CA GLU A 182 -11.42 -26.42 43.86
C GLU A 182 -12.00 -26.70 42.46
N GLU A 183 -12.14 -27.98 42.11
CA GLU A 183 -13.15 -28.47 41.15
C GLU A 183 -14.53 -28.42 41.81
N PRO A 184 -15.62 -28.19 41.05
CA PRO A 184 -16.51 -29.33 40.83
C PRO A 184 -17.24 -29.41 39.46
N SER A 185 -17.48 -30.66 39.13
CA SER A 185 -18.47 -31.33 38.25
C SER A 185 -19.75 -30.62 37.77
N VAL A 186 -20.05 -30.90 36.48
CA VAL A 186 -21.32 -31.39 35.88
C VAL A 186 -22.59 -30.54 36.01
N THR A 187 -23.24 -30.20 34.88
CA THR A 187 -24.60 -30.64 34.47
C THR A 187 -24.99 -30.12 33.07
N LYS A 188 -25.74 -30.94 32.34
CA LYS A 188 -26.26 -30.76 30.96
C LYS A 188 -27.52 -29.88 30.88
N GLU A 189 -27.88 -29.55 29.64
CA GLU A 189 -29.20 -29.14 29.10
C GLU A 189 -29.66 -27.69 29.37
N SER A 190 -29.87 -26.91 28.30
CA SER A 190 -31.17 -26.89 27.59
C SER A 190 -31.21 -25.76 26.55
N SER A 191 -31.83 -26.04 25.42
CA SER A 191 -32.09 -25.13 24.31
C SER A 191 -32.89 -23.90 24.76
N THR A 192 -32.48 -22.68 24.37
CA THR A 192 -33.38 -21.52 24.39
C THR A 192 -33.11 -20.59 23.20
N LYS A 193 -34.18 -20.37 22.42
CA LYS A 193 -34.28 -19.45 21.28
C LYS A 193 -33.85 -18.04 21.68
N CYS A 194 -32.94 -17.43 20.92
CA CYS A 194 -32.63 -16.01 21.03
C CYS A 194 -33.57 -15.22 20.11
N SER A 195 -34.57 -14.57 20.70
CA SER A 195 -35.41 -13.57 20.07
C SER A 195 -34.79 -12.18 20.27
N THR A 196 -34.42 -11.54 19.17
CA THR A 196 -33.85 -10.19 19.12
C THR A 196 -34.91 -9.14 19.49
N HIS A 197 -34.97 -8.73 20.76
CA HIS A 197 -35.74 -7.56 21.20
C HIS A 197 -34.85 -6.32 21.22
N ARG A 198 -35.03 -5.46 20.21
CA ARG A 198 -34.34 -4.17 20.04
C ARG A 198 -34.93 -3.16 21.03
N ASN A 199 -34.31 -2.99 22.19
CA ASN A 199 -34.68 -1.95 23.15
C ASN A 199 -33.96 -0.64 22.78
N LYS A 200 -34.60 0.18 21.93
CA LYS A 200 -34.28 1.60 21.77
C LYS A 200 -35.04 2.32 22.87
N ASN A 201 -34.39 2.73 23.95
CA ASN A 201 -34.82 3.80 24.88
C ASN A 201 -33.78 3.88 26.01
N GLY A 202 -32.77 4.72 25.86
CA GLY A 202 -31.75 4.85 26.92
C GLY A 202 -30.61 5.83 26.68
N PHE A 203 -30.71 6.77 25.72
CA PHE A 203 -29.62 7.71 25.45
C PHE A 203 -30.08 9.15 25.19
N ASP A 204 -31.25 9.54 25.71
CA ASP A 204 -31.78 10.92 25.59
C ASP A 204 -31.72 11.73 26.90
N SER A 205 -31.22 11.16 28.00
CA SER A 205 -31.17 11.85 29.30
C SER A 205 -29.83 12.52 29.63
N LEU A 206 -28.75 12.27 28.88
CA LEU A 206 -27.42 12.81 29.18
C LEU A 206 -27.04 14.10 28.42
N ARG A 207 -27.88 14.59 27.52
CA ARG A 207 -27.61 15.81 26.72
C ARG A 207 -28.08 17.13 27.36
N ARG A 208 -28.64 17.10 28.57
CA ARG A 208 -29.36 18.27 29.14
C ARG A 208 -28.56 19.19 30.05
N ASN A 209 -27.26 18.94 30.31
CA ASN A 209 -26.49 19.73 31.29
C ASN A 209 -25.13 20.28 30.77
N LEU A 210 -24.98 20.60 29.48
CA LEU A 210 -23.84 21.42 29.02
C LEU A 210 -24.29 22.86 28.75
N PRO A 211 -24.05 23.81 29.69
CA PRO A 211 -24.32 25.22 29.49
C PRO A 211 -23.09 25.91 28.93
N PHE A 212 -22.72 25.65 27.66
CA PHE A 212 -21.79 26.50 26.91
C PHE A 212 -21.83 26.06 25.44
N LEU A 213 -21.93 27.02 24.51
CA LEU A 213 -22.08 26.87 23.04
C LEU A 213 -23.53 26.88 22.52
N GLN A 214 -24.22 27.98 22.78
CA GLN A 214 -25.39 28.39 21.99
C GLN A 214 -25.15 29.79 21.42
N ASN A 215 -24.23 29.89 20.47
CA ASN A 215 -24.20 31.01 19.54
C ASN A 215 -24.78 30.52 18.21
N PRO A 216 -25.97 30.98 17.79
CA PRO A 216 -26.50 30.65 16.47
C PRO A 216 -25.57 31.25 15.42
N VAL A 217 -24.90 30.40 14.66
CA VAL A 217 -24.16 30.80 13.46
C VAL A 217 -25.20 31.24 12.43
N ASP A 218 -25.14 32.51 12.03
CA ASP A 218 -26.03 33.15 11.06
C ASP A 218 -25.78 32.59 9.64
N PRO A 219 -26.74 31.85 9.03
CA PRO A 219 -26.55 31.22 7.74
C PRO A 219 -26.64 32.20 6.54
N ARG A 220 -26.81 33.51 6.77
CA ARG A 220 -27.04 34.49 5.69
C ARG A 220 -25.82 35.31 5.27
N ARG A 221 -24.61 34.95 5.70
CA ARG A 221 -23.39 35.74 5.41
C ARG A 221 -22.37 35.08 4.47
N TYR A 222 -22.77 34.10 3.66
CA TYR A 222 -21.99 33.68 2.51
C TYR A 222 -22.40 34.51 1.29
N ASN A 223 -21.95 35.76 1.27
CA ASN A 223 -21.94 36.54 0.04
C ASN A 223 -20.90 35.90 -0.90
N SER A 224 -21.37 35.54 -2.09
CA SER A 224 -20.61 35.10 -3.26
C SER A 224 -19.28 35.82 -3.40
N ILE A 225 -18.20 35.17 -2.96
CA ILE A 225 -16.87 35.46 -3.47
C ILE A 225 -16.88 34.89 -4.89
N PRO A 226 -16.69 35.69 -5.94
CA PRO A 226 -16.45 35.15 -7.26
C PRO A 226 -15.10 34.43 -7.20
N CYS A 227 -15.13 33.13 -6.93
CA CYS A 227 -13.99 32.26 -7.16
C CYS A 227 -13.70 32.34 -8.65
N SER A 228 -12.63 33.04 -9.02
CA SER A 228 -12.02 32.93 -10.35
C SER A 228 -11.51 31.50 -10.48
N GLU A 229 -12.42 30.60 -10.86
CA GLU A 229 -12.24 29.16 -11.00
C GLU A 229 -11.18 28.82 -12.07
N THR A 230 -10.79 29.80 -12.87
CA THR A 230 -9.83 29.66 -13.96
C THR A 230 -8.38 29.87 -13.53
N ASP A 231 -8.11 30.53 -12.40
CA ASP A 231 -6.73 30.82 -11.94
C ASP A 231 -6.14 29.71 -11.05
N ILE A 232 -6.98 28.85 -10.46
CA ILE A 232 -6.52 27.76 -9.58
C ILE A 232 -6.05 26.54 -10.39
N VAL A 233 -6.58 26.33 -11.60
CA VAL A 233 -6.25 25.17 -12.44
C VAL A 233 -4.94 25.35 -13.22
N LEU A 234 -4.53 26.59 -13.50
CA LEU A 234 -3.33 26.87 -14.32
C LEU A 234 -2.00 26.83 -13.55
N ASN A 235 -2.01 26.93 -12.21
CA ASN A 235 -0.79 26.99 -11.39
C ASN A 235 -0.11 25.63 -11.12
N ASN A 236 -0.68 24.53 -11.62
CA ASN A 236 -0.18 23.16 -11.37
C ASN A 236 0.57 22.56 -12.57
N THR A 237 1.12 23.40 -13.45
CA THR A 237 1.97 22.96 -14.56
C THR A 237 3.44 23.05 -14.17
N ILE A 238 4.12 21.91 -14.13
CA ILE A 238 5.56 21.83 -13.86
C ILE A 238 6.27 21.74 -15.22
N SER A 239 7.19 22.67 -15.50
CA SER A 239 8.00 22.61 -16.70
C SER A 239 9.21 21.69 -16.47
N VAL A 240 9.18 20.49 -17.04
CA VAL A 240 10.31 19.56 -17.02
C VAL A 240 10.84 19.44 -18.45
N PHE A 241 12.11 19.79 -18.68
CA PHE A 241 12.74 19.76 -20.02
C PHE A 241 11.91 20.45 -21.12
N SER A 242 11.39 21.65 -20.83
CA SER A 242 10.55 22.45 -21.74
C SER A 242 9.17 21.87 -22.07
N ILE A 243 8.78 20.73 -21.49
CA ILE A 243 7.44 20.16 -21.59
C ILE A 243 6.65 20.60 -20.34
N GLN A 244 5.48 21.20 -20.54
CA GLN A 244 4.55 21.50 -19.45
C GLN A 244 3.73 20.24 -19.15
N LEU A 245 3.96 19.64 -17.99
CA LEU A 245 3.23 18.45 -17.53
C LEU A 245 2.27 18.83 -16.41
N THR A 246 1.05 18.28 -16.47
CA THR A 246 0.12 18.37 -15.35
C THR A 246 0.57 17.45 -14.22
N GLU A 247 0.20 17.75 -12.98
CA GLU A 247 0.52 16.87 -11.84
C GLU A 247 0.00 15.44 -12.04
N PHE A 248 -1.19 15.30 -12.63
CA PHE A 248 -1.76 14.00 -12.95
C PHE A 248 -0.89 13.22 -13.94
N GLN A 249 -0.42 13.88 -15.01
CA GLN A 249 0.50 13.27 -15.99
C GLN A 249 1.83 12.88 -15.33
N LEU A 250 2.37 13.74 -14.45
CA LEU A 250 3.57 13.43 -13.70
C LEU A 250 3.36 12.18 -12.82
N GLY A 251 2.20 12.05 -12.18
CA GLY A 251 1.85 10.86 -11.40
C GLY A 251 1.82 9.59 -12.25
N ILE A 252 1.27 9.64 -13.47
CA ILE A 252 1.29 8.51 -14.43
C ILE A 252 2.72 8.18 -14.85
N LEU A 253 3.56 9.18 -15.14
CA LEU A 253 4.96 8.97 -15.50
C LEU A 253 5.75 8.32 -14.37
N CYS A 254 5.53 8.73 -13.12
CA CYS A 254 6.15 8.11 -11.94
C CYS A 254 5.69 6.66 -11.74
N ALA A 255 4.40 6.36 -11.96
CA ALA A 255 3.89 4.98 -11.92
C ALA A 255 4.48 4.11 -13.03
N ALA A 256 4.63 4.65 -14.25
CA ALA A 256 5.28 3.95 -15.35
C ALA A 256 6.78 3.70 -15.06
N PHE A 257 7.47 4.69 -14.50
CA PHE A 257 8.86 4.55 -14.06
C PHE A 257 9.02 3.45 -13.02
N ASP A 258 8.17 3.43 -11.98
CA ASP A 258 8.14 2.34 -11.01
C ASP A 258 7.95 1.00 -11.71
N GLY A 259 7.00 0.90 -12.62
CA GLY A 259 6.72 -0.36 -13.29
C GLY A 259 7.91 -0.90 -14.10
N ILE A 260 8.69 -0.03 -14.73
CA ILE A 260 9.91 -0.42 -15.45
C ILE A 260 10.99 -0.92 -14.48
N TRP A 261 11.22 -0.15 -13.42
CA TRP A 261 12.23 -0.45 -12.42
C TRP A 261 11.90 -1.71 -11.63
N ALA A 262 10.68 -1.82 -11.12
CA ALA A 262 10.17 -2.99 -10.41
C ALA A 262 10.08 -4.22 -11.33
N GLY A 263 9.70 -4.08 -12.61
CA GLY A 263 9.73 -5.20 -13.57
C GLY A 263 11.13 -5.73 -13.84
N THR A 264 12.16 -4.89 -13.68
CA THR A 264 13.56 -5.27 -13.86
C THR A 264 14.20 -5.80 -12.56
N MET A 265 13.56 -5.62 -11.41
CA MET A 265 14.13 -6.00 -10.11
C MET A 265 14.41 -7.51 -9.99
N MET A 266 13.72 -8.36 -10.76
CA MET A 266 13.91 -9.82 -10.74
C MET A 266 14.99 -10.30 -11.71
N VAL A 267 15.54 -9.42 -12.55
CA VAL A 267 16.59 -9.77 -13.51
C VAL A 267 17.89 -10.20 -12.81
N PRO A 268 18.42 -9.47 -11.80
CA PRO A 268 19.62 -9.89 -11.08
C PRO A 268 19.49 -11.26 -10.39
N LEU A 269 18.27 -11.64 -9.96
CA LEU A 269 18.02 -12.96 -9.37
C LEU A 269 18.34 -14.11 -10.34
N LYS A 270 18.12 -13.94 -11.65
CA LYS A 270 18.47 -14.97 -12.65
C LYS A 270 19.98 -15.08 -12.88
N PHE A 271 20.72 -13.99 -12.67
CA PHE A 271 22.18 -13.98 -12.72
C PHE A 271 22.84 -14.47 -11.42
N SER A 272 22.07 -14.58 -10.33
CA SER A 272 22.54 -15.24 -9.12
C SER A 272 22.80 -16.72 -9.38
N GLY A 273 23.92 -17.24 -8.85
CA GLY A 273 24.32 -18.63 -9.02
C GLY A 273 23.23 -19.59 -8.49
N PRO A 274 23.22 -20.87 -8.92
CA PRO A 274 22.18 -21.84 -8.54
C PRO A 274 22.05 -22.02 -7.03
N GLU A 275 23.15 -21.86 -6.28
CA GLU A 275 23.19 -21.96 -4.82
C GLU A 275 22.48 -20.80 -4.11
N THR A 276 22.34 -19.63 -4.76
CA THR A 276 21.78 -18.41 -4.16
C THR A 276 20.34 -18.11 -4.57
N LYS A 277 19.66 -19.04 -5.23
CA LYS A 277 18.30 -18.83 -5.74
C LYS A 277 17.27 -18.99 -4.61
N GLY A 278 16.23 -18.15 -4.63
CA GLY A 278 15.08 -18.27 -3.74
C GLY A 278 15.23 -17.50 -2.43
N LEU A 279 15.02 -18.17 -1.29
CA LEU A 279 14.90 -17.52 0.02
C LEU A 279 16.19 -16.82 0.48
N GLN A 280 17.35 -17.41 0.20
CA GLN A 280 18.65 -16.84 0.56
C GLN A 280 18.89 -15.48 -0.13
N TYR A 281 18.33 -15.30 -1.33
CA TYR A 281 18.37 -14.04 -2.06
C TYR A 281 17.69 -12.89 -1.30
N VAL A 282 16.63 -13.20 -0.55
CA VAL A 282 15.77 -12.19 0.10
C VAL A 282 16.55 -11.41 1.16
N ILE A 283 17.51 -12.05 1.85
CA ILE A 283 18.39 -11.37 2.83
C ILE A 283 19.28 -10.35 2.13
N SER A 284 19.93 -10.76 1.03
CA SER A 284 20.79 -9.89 0.24
C SER A 284 20.01 -8.73 -0.39
N PHE A 285 18.79 -9.01 -0.86
CA PHE A 285 17.85 -8.01 -1.36
C PHE A 285 17.42 -7.01 -0.28
N GLY A 286 17.07 -7.50 0.92
CA GLY A 286 16.70 -6.66 2.05
C GLY A 286 17.83 -5.73 2.51
N ILE A 287 19.06 -6.25 2.60
CA ILE A 287 20.27 -5.45 2.87
C ILE A 287 20.45 -4.37 1.78
N GLY A 288 20.36 -4.79 0.52
CA GLY A 288 20.43 -3.89 -0.63
C GLY A 288 19.42 -2.75 -0.58
N ALA A 289 18.15 -3.09 -0.35
CA ALA A 289 17.08 -2.12 -0.23
C ALA A 289 17.34 -1.11 0.91
N MET A 290 17.86 -1.56 2.05
CA MET A 290 18.19 -0.66 3.16
C MET A 290 19.36 0.28 2.81
N ILE A 291 20.44 -0.24 2.22
CA ILE A 291 21.61 0.56 1.80
C ILE A 291 21.18 1.65 0.81
N ILE A 292 20.41 1.30 -0.22
CA ILE A 292 19.97 2.25 -1.24
C ILE A 292 19.01 3.28 -0.65
N THR A 293 18.15 2.88 0.29
CA THR A 293 17.26 3.82 0.98
C THR A 293 18.03 4.85 1.80
N ILE A 294 19.04 4.40 2.56
CA ILE A 294 19.93 5.29 3.32
C ILE A 294 20.67 6.24 2.37
N PHE A 295 21.16 5.72 1.24
CA PHE A 295 21.81 6.54 0.22
C PHE A 295 20.89 7.61 -0.36
N LEU A 296 19.63 7.29 -0.66
CA LEU A 296 18.65 8.28 -1.12
C LEU A 296 18.37 9.37 -0.07
N TRP A 297 18.38 9.02 1.22
CA TRP A 297 18.30 10.02 2.29
C TRP A 297 19.52 10.95 2.29
N PHE A 298 20.73 10.41 2.10
CA PHE A 298 21.94 11.22 1.98
C PHE A 298 21.93 12.12 0.75
N LEU A 299 21.39 11.68 -0.39
CA LEU A 299 21.27 12.53 -1.57
C LEU A 299 20.25 13.66 -1.43
N ARG A 300 19.29 13.49 -0.51
CA ARG A 300 18.24 14.47 -0.25
C ARG A 300 18.73 15.63 0.61
N PHE A 301 19.67 15.40 1.52
CA PHE A 301 20.22 16.38 2.47
C PHE A 301 21.55 16.97 1.99
#